data_AF-A0A061AP05-F1
#
_entry.id   AF-A0A061AP05-F1
#
_cell.length_a   1.000
_cell.length_b   1.000
_cell.length_c   1.000
_cell.angle_alpha   90.00
_cell.angle_beta   90.00
_cell.angle_gamma   90.00
#
_symmetry.space_group_name_H-M   'P 1'
#
loop_
_entity.id
_entity.type
_entity.pdbx_description
1 polymer ?
#
loop_
_entity_poly.entity_id
_entity_poly.type
_entity_poly.pdbx_seq_one_letter_code
_entity_poly.pdbx_strand_id
1 'polypeptide(L)'
;MTRTSVTFETLEEIDIGSRPIHLERFFFPQLKKFNPSKTEFYGEGKLRAPVLETFLVPLVRGKADEDTIRFIGPRADGKPVSFEFFKSVDWDGIVSKLEDIKINTMFEQGLVFQNRDYNTVKNLTLRLTKPAVFKDVTFENLEKLDIECPGNVEIDGFFAPRLKELRVDCGTIKKLLRFRAHNLEKITMEYGSPDHRIPDISKFDHYAFTKVIEVRLRNADSFCSYFPKVKKLELEGRTCEVDPTLELPMLESLTFLDQKNVRSCHLISQCDNLKKLAIHCSSIAVDIPTVLKEHPLLEELVIDNSEFSGISNIESNTLKKLSIKTVIEDERFTFDNVKTPHLNELSLVRVKPWEYDYQLQMIQDPVKKLESFKFNVAAPALTHLEFGWFDVELLDVSCYPKLEVLSVFGDVDHLDMSGCTRLEKLSIKQNKTLKKVTAPKLICLKELSCVETDMDQIELDTPLLVRMGKGAATVFE
;
A
#
# COMPACT_ATOMS: atom_id res chain seq x y z
N MET A 1 -25.31 62.25 -16.06
CA MET A 1 -24.08 62.03 -15.28
C MET A 1 -22.90 62.16 -16.22
N THR A 2 -21.93 62.96 -15.80
CA THR A 2 -20.74 63.40 -16.54
C THR A 2 -19.87 62.21 -16.97
N ARG A 3 -19.55 62.13 -18.27
CA ARG A 3 -18.51 61.22 -18.79
C ARG A 3 -17.17 61.87 -18.53
N THR A 4 -16.41 61.32 -17.59
CA THR A 4 -15.02 61.74 -17.34
C THR A 4 -14.11 60.80 -18.13
N SER A 5 -13.51 61.30 -19.20
CA SER A 5 -12.37 60.65 -19.84
C SER A 5 -11.11 61.13 -19.13
N VAL A 6 -10.42 60.24 -18.42
CA VAL A 6 -9.11 60.52 -17.84
C VAL A 6 -8.06 59.81 -18.68
N THR A 7 -7.12 60.58 -19.22
CA THR A 7 -5.93 60.08 -19.93
C THR A 7 -4.75 60.20 -18.97
N PHE A 8 -4.04 59.10 -18.73
CA PHE A 8 -2.79 59.10 -17.97
C PHE A 8 -1.67 58.71 -18.93
N GLU A 9 -0.68 59.58 -19.13
CA GLU A 9 0.39 59.34 -20.11
C GLU A 9 1.57 58.54 -19.57
N THR A 10 1.75 58.41 -18.26
CA THR A 10 2.74 57.49 -17.67
C THR A 10 2.38 57.15 -16.22
N LEU A 11 2.18 55.87 -15.93
CA LEU A 11 1.96 55.32 -14.58
C LEU A 11 2.83 54.06 -14.44
N GLU A 12 3.78 54.06 -13.51
CA GLU A 12 4.65 52.90 -13.28
C GLU A 12 4.07 51.89 -12.27
N GLU A 13 3.05 52.26 -11.47
CA GLU A 13 2.37 51.33 -10.57
C GLU A 13 0.95 51.83 -10.20
N ILE A 14 -0.03 50.92 -10.09
CA ILE A 14 -1.36 51.20 -9.54
C ILE A 14 -1.67 50.15 -8.48
N ASP A 15 -1.91 50.57 -7.24
CA ASP A 15 -2.51 49.75 -6.19
C ASP A 15 -4.00 50.05 -6.10
N ILE A 16 -4.83 49.02 -6.31
CA ILE A 16 -6.28 49.12 -6.20
C ILE A 16 -6.70 48.14 -5.11
N GLY A 17 -6.84 48.65 -3.89
CA GLY A 17 -7.36 47.88 -2.77
C GLY A 17 -8.72 47.25 -3.08
N SER A 18 -9.08 46.24 -2.29
CA SER A 18 -10.17 45.27 -2.47
C SER A 18 -11.58 45.88 -2.58
N ARG A 19 -11.92 46.47 -3.74
CA ARG A 19 -13.28 46.81 -4.16
C ARG A 19 -13.48 46.52 -5.65
N PRO A 20 -14.67 46.03 -6.06
CA PRO A 20 -14.96 45.77 -7.46
C PRO A 20 -15.16 47.09 -8.21
N ILE A 21 -14.46 47.24 -9.34
CA ILE A 21 -14.66 48.35 -10.29
C ILE A 21 -15.06 47.74 -11.63
N HIS A 22 -16.17 48.21 -12.20
CA HIS A 22 -16.54 47.90 -13.58
C HIS A 22 -15.82 48.86 -14.53
N LEU A 23 -14.94 48.33 -15.37
CA LEU A 23 -14.16 49.10 -16.35
C LEU A 23 -14.37 48.49 -17.75
N GLU A 24 -14.82 49.28 -18.72
CA GLU A 24 -15.20 48.77 -20.04
C GLU A 24 -14.06 48.75 -21.08
N ARG A 25 -12.98 49.54 -20.92
CA ARG A 25 -11.83 49.52 -21.85
C ARG A 25 -10.52 49.94 -21.18
N PHE A 26 -9.44 49.21 -21.50
CA PHE A 26 -8.06 49.67 -21.34
C PHE A 26 -7.29 49.57 -22.67
N PHE A 27 -6.31 50.46 -22.84
CA PHE A 27 -5.30 50.39 -23.87
C PHE A 27 -3.95 50.69 -23.21
N PHE A 28 -3.02 49.74 -23.22
CA PHE A 28 -1.66 49.91 -22.70
C PHE A 28 -0.67 49.54 -23.81
N PRO A 29 0.02 50.51 -24.44
CA PRO A 29 0.91 50.17 -25.55
C PRO A 29 2.22 49.51 -25.10
N GLN A 30 2.67 49.68 -23.85
CA GLN A 30 3.97 49.14 -23.39
C GLN A 30 3.98 48.77 -21.91
N LEU A 31 3.84 47.48 -21.61
CA LEU A 31 4.11 46.89 -20.30
C LEU A 31 5.46 46.17 -20.36
N LYS A 32 6.48 46.66 -19.64
CA LYS A 32 7.86 46.14 -19.72
C LYS A 32 8.19 45.04 -18.70
N LYS A 33 7.37 44.81 -17.66
CA LYS A 33 7.55 43.70 -16.70
C LYS A 33 6.18 43.23 -16.17
N PHE A 34 5.98 41.91 -16.10
CA PHE A 34 4.80 41.25 -15.54
C PHE A 34 5.24 40.25 -14.46
N ASN A 35 4.69 40.36 -13.24
CA ASN A 35 4.98 39.46 -12.13
C ASN A 35 3.72 38.62 -11.81
N PRO A 36 3.68 37.30 -12.11
CA PRO A 36 2.46 36.51 -12.04
C PRO A 36 2.04 36.11 -10.61
N SER A 37 2.82 36.46 -9.59
CA SER A 37 2.65 35.89 -8.24
C SER A 37 1.51 36.48 -7.41
N LYS A 38 0.76 37.49 -7.90
CA LYS A 38 -0.22 38.23 -7.08
C LYS A 38 -1.51 38.70 -7.77
N THR A 39 -1.98 38.05 -8.83
CA THR A 39 -3.24 38.51 -9.47
C THR A 39 -4.13 37.35 -9.90
N GLU A 40 -5.29 37.22 -9.24
CA GLU A 40 -6.40 36.40 -9.72
C GLU A 40 -7.38 37.30 -10.48
N PHE A 41 -7.80 36.87 -11.66
CA PHE A 41 -8.86 37.51 -12.44
C PHE A 41 -10.14 36.67 -12.37
N TYR A 42 -11.26 37.31 -12.05
CA TYR A 42 -12.60 36.76 -12.26
C TYR A 42 -13.38 37.71 -13.17
N GLY A 43 -13.96 37.16 -14.24
CA GLY A 43 -14.85 37.90 -15.12
C GLY A 43 -15.47 37.01 -16.18
N GLU A 44 -16.80 36.94 -16.20
CA GLU A 44 -17.59 36.38 -17.31
C GLU A 44 -17.89 37.49 -18.32
N GLY A 45 -17.58 37.25 -19.61
CA GLY A 45 -17.88 38.21 -20.67
C GLY A 45 -17.57 37.69 -22.07
N LYS A 46 -18.51 37.91 -23.00
CA LYS A 46 -18.42 37.52 -24.42
C LYS A 46 -17.37 38.35 -25.15
N LEU A 47 -16.32 37.70 -25.66
CA LEU A 47 -15.31 38.31 -26.54
C LEU A 47 -15.69 38.11 -28.02
N ARG A 48 -15.79 39.21 -28.78
CA ARG A 48 -15.68 39.21 -30.24
C ARG A 48 -14.25 39.59 -30.62
N ALA A 49 -13.57 38.73 -31.37
CA ALA A 49 -12.25 38.94 -31.97
C ALA A 49 -12.32 40.08 -33.04
N PRO A 50 -11.23 40.86 -33.31
CA PRO A 50 -9.86 40.37 -33.49
C PRO A 50 -8.76 41.16 -32.73
N VAL A 51 -7.68 40.45 -32.39
CA VAL A 51 -6.25 40.84 -32.31
C VAL A 51 -5.60 39.82 -31.37
N LEU A 52 -4.98 38.78 -31.95
CA LEU A 52 -3.98 37.90 -31.33
C LEU A 52 -3.40 37.00 -32.44
N GLU A 53 -2.68 37.63 -33.39
CA GLU A 53 -1.76 36.95 -34.30
C GLU A 53 -0.34 37.27 -33.83
N THR A 54 0.15 36.56 -32.80
CA THR A 54 1.58 36.26 -32.65
C THR A 54 1.77 35.26 -31.52
N PHE A 55 2.48 34.18 -31.84
CA PHE A 55 2.80 32.99 -31.03
C PHE A 55 1.73 31.88 -31.01
N LEU A 56 1.95 30.93 -31.94
CA LEU A 56 1.42 29.55 -32.01
C LEU A 56 -0.06 29.36 -32.40
N VAL A 57 -0.30 29.14 -33.70
CA VAL A 57 -1.51 28.50 -34.28
C VAL A 57 -1.00 27.70 -35.51
N PRO A 58 -1.52 26.48 -35.87
CA PRO A 58 -2.93 26.12 -35.82
C PRO A 58 -3.31 24.73 -35.29
N LEU A 59 -4.45 24.66 -34.59
CA LEU A 59 -5.58 23.75 -34.89
C LEU A 59 -6.76 24.02 -33.93
N VAL A 60 -7.89 24.43 -34.52
CA VAL A 60 -9.31 24.22 -34.16
C VAL A 60 -10.10 25.44 -34.65
N ARG A 61 -10.82 25.26 -35.76
CA ARG A 61 -11.96 26.11 -36.13
C ARG A 61 -13.23 25.33 -35.78
N GLY A 62 -13.84 25.67 -34.66
CA GLY A 62 -15.18 25.24 -34.28
C GLY A 62 -15.82 26.35 -33.45
N LYS A 63 -17.08 26.71 -33.77
CA LYS A 63 -17.86 27.65 -32.96
C LYS A 63 -18.11 27.03 -31.58
N ALA A 64 -17.72 27.74 -30.53
CA ALA A 64 -18.00 27.39 -29.15
C ALA A 64 -19.35 27.99 -28.72
N ASP A 65 -20.24 27.14 -28.21
CA ASP A 65 -21.19 27.54 -27.17
C ASP A 65 -20.57 27.19 -25.81
N GLU A 66 -20.93 27.99 -24.82
CA GLU A 66 -20.30 28.20 -23.50
C GLU A 66 -19.93 26.90 -22.75
N ASP A 67 -18.66 26.76 -22.37
CA ASP A 67 -18.13 26.21 -21.10
C ASP A 67 -16.58 26.21 -21.14
N THR A 68 -15.95 26.93 -20.22
CA THR A 68 -14.52 27.29 -20.29
C THR A 68 -13.59 26.20 -19.71
N ILE A 69 -12.46 26.00 -20.39
CA ILE A 69 -11.36 25.05 -20.13
C ILE A 69 -10.26 25.73 -19.26
N ARG A 70 -9.64 25.01 -18.32
CA ARG A 70 -8.36 25.44 -17.70
C ARG A 70 -7.18 24.61 -18.22
N PHE A 71 -6.20 25.31 -18.78
CA PHE A 71 -4.87 24.81 -19.14
C PHE A 71 -3.85 25.20 -18.07
N ILE A 72 -2.93 24.30 -17.71
CA ILE A 72 -1.65 24.66 -17.12
C ILE A 72 -0.56 24.17 -18.08
N GLY A 73 0.18 25.11 -18.66
CA GLY A 73 1.28 24.87 -19.58
C GLY A 73 2.55 24.34 -18.88
N PRO A 74 3.66 24.18 -19.63
CA PRO A 74 4.85 23.48 -19.15
C PRO A 74 5.46 24.19 -17.94
N ARG A 75 5.72 23.44 -16.85
CA ARG A 75 6.64 23.91 -15.81
C ARG A 75 8.05 23.55 -16.24
N ALA A 76 8.97 24.51 -16.13
CA ALA A 76 10.41 24.29 -16.38
C ALA A 76 11.07 23.33 -15.36
N ASP A 77 10.31 22.81 -14.38
CA ASP A 77 10.81 22.06 -13.22
C ASP A 77 10.57 20.54 -13.29
N GLY A 78 10.10 20.00 -14.41
CA GLY A 78 9.96 18.55 -14.63
C GLY A 78 8.81 17.87 -13.87
N LYS A 79 7.79 18.62 -13.43
CA LYS A 79 6.61 18.06 -12.75
C LYS A 79 5.48 17.67 -13.73
N PRO A 80 4.68 16.63 -13.41
CA PRO A 80 3.63 16.13 -14.29
C PRO A 80 2.48 17.12 -14.49
N VAL A 81 1.95 17.16 -15.71
CA VAL A 81 0.80 18.00 -16.10
C VAL A 81 -0.50 17.24 -15.88
N SER A 82 -1.47 17.87 -15.21
CA SER A 82 -2.83 17.33 -15.02
C SER A 82 -3.82 18.13 -15.87
N PHE A 83 -4.65 17.42 -16.63
CA PHE A 83 -5.73 18.04 -17.40
C PHE A 83 -7.12 17.58 -16.93
N GLU A 84 -8.06 18.52 -16.84
CA GLU A 84 -9.49 18.29 -16.64
C GLU A 84 -10.24 18.82 -17.87
N PHE A 85 -11.06 17.98 -18.50
CA PHE A 85 -11.78 18.32 -19.74
C PHE A 85 -13.22 17.82 -19.69
N PHE A 86 -14.12 18.53 -20.37
CA PHE A 86 -15.57 18.26 -20.31
C PHE A 86 -16.22 17.95 -21.68
N LYS A 87 -15.51 18.02 -22.82
CA LYS A 87 -16.01 17.54 -24.14
C LYS A 87 -14.88 17.27 -25.14
N SER A 88 -15.17 16.46 -26.16
CA SER A 88 -14.24 15.86 -27.14
C SER A 88 -13.12 16.81 -27.61
N VAL A 89 -11.93 16.62 -27.04
CA VAL A 89 -10.70 17.29 -27.49
C VAL A 89 -10.07 16.43 -28.58
N ASP A 90 -9.63 17.07 -29.67
CA ASP A 90 -8.73 16.43 -30.62
C ASP A 90 -7.33 16.37 -29.99
N TRP A 91 -6.98 15.20 -29.48
CA TRP A 91 -5.75 14.98 -28.71
C TRP A 91 -4.47 14.94 -29.57
N ASP A 92 -4.59 14.96 -30.91
CA ASP A 92 -3.49 14.65 -31.85
C ASP A 92 -2.30 15.60 -31.76
N GLY A 93 -2.56 16.90 -31.65
CA GLY A 93 -1.50 17.91 -31.60
C GLY A 93 -0.78 17.97 -30.24
N ILE A 94 -1.44 17.51 -29.17
CA ILE A 94 -0.99 17.71 -27.79
C ILE A 94 -0.23 16.47 -27.30
N VAL A 95 -0.75 15.27 -27.56
CA VAL A 95 -0.20 14.03 -27.00
C VAL A 95 1.15 13.65 -27.60
N SER A 96 1.38 13.99 -28.88
CA SER A 96 2.62 13.69 -29.62
C SER A 96 3.87 14.43 -29.10
N LYS A 97 3.78 15.24 -28.05
CA LYS A 97 4.90 15.97 -27.44
C LYS A 97 5.06 15.74 -25.94
N LEU A 98 4.15 14.99 -25.33
CA LEU A 98 4.15 14.78 -23.88
C LEU A 98 4.74 13.41 -23.57
N GLU A 99 5.64 13.38 -22.59
CA GLU A 99 6.19 12.14 -22.04
C GLU A 99 5.34 11.61 -20.88
N ASP A 100 4.78 12.50 -20.06
CA ASP A 100 3.96 12.14 -18.91
C ASP A 100 2.55 12.70 -19.07
N ILE A 101 1.56 11.81 -19.04
CA ILE A 101 0.16 12.17 -19.23
C ILE A 101 -0.66 11.68 -18.04
N LYS A 102 -1.31 12.63 -17.37
CA LYS A 102 -2.32 12.34 -16.36
C LYS A 102 -3.67 12.90 -16.77
N ILE A 103 -4.62 12.01 -17.01
CA ILE A 103 -5.99 12.34 -17.37
C ILE A 103 -6.86 12.05 -16.15
N ASN A 104 -7.48 13.09 -15.58
CA ASN A 104 -8.46 12.95 -14.51
C ASN A 104 -9.78 13.54 -14.98
N THR A 105 -10.75 12.69 -15.31
CA THR A 105 -11.95 13.16 -16.03
C THR A 105 -13.21 12.45 -15.59
N MET A 106 -14.28 13.23 -15.48
CA MET A 106 -15.64 12.75 -15.29
C MET A 106 -16.43 12.78 -16.61
N PHE A 107 -15.83 12.35 -17.71
CA PHE A 107 -16.56 12.30 -18.99
C PHE A 107 -17.76 11.37 -18.90
N GLU A 108 -18.90 11.75 -19.46
CA GLU A 108 -20.07 10.88 -19.50
C GLU A 108 -19.91 9.69 -20.48
N GLN A 109 -19.07 9.84 -21.51
CA GLN A 109 -19.01 8.93 -22.67
C GLN A 109 -17.85 7.92 -22.66
N GLY A 110 -17.02 7.89 -21.61
CA GLY A 110 -15.80 7.06 -21.57
C GLY A 110 -14.64 7.65 -22.37
N LEU A 111 -13.47 7.02 -22.29
CA LEU A 111 -12.25 7.44 -22.99
C LEU A 111 -11.81 6.35 -23.98
N VAL A 112 -11.59 6.72 -25.24
CA VAL A 112 -11.23 5.78 -26.31
C VAL A 112 -9.90 6.21 -26.95
N PHE A 113 -8.89 5.34 -26.87
CA PHE A 113 -7.68 5.40 -27.67
C PHE A 113 -7.82 4.41 -28.82
N GLN A 114 -7.76 4.89 -30.06
CA GLN A 114 -7.96 3.99 -31.21
C GLN A 114 -7.10 4.34 -32.44
N ASN A 115 -6.57 3.31 -33.11
CA ASN A 115 -5.90 3.36 -34.43
C ASN A 115 -4.76 4.39 -34.52
N ARG A 116 -3.93 4.52 -33.48
CA ARG A 116 -2.90 5.58 -33.38
C ARG A 116 -1.65 5.16 -32.62
N ASP A 117 -0.57 5.86 -32.93
CA ASP A 117 0.72 5.74 -32.27
C ASP A 117 0.98 6.91 -31.32
N TYR A 118 1.33 6.59 -30.08
CA TYR A 118 1.56 7.51 -28.97
C TYR A 118 3.00 7.40 -28.48
N ASN A 119 3.94 7.46 -29.42
CA ASN A 119 5.32 7.03 -29.20
C ASN A 119 6.12 7.96 -28.28
N THR A 120 5.69 9.18 -27.98
CA THR A 120 6.39 10.05 -27.01
C THR A 120 6.04 9.74 -25.56
N VAL A 121 4.91 9.08 -25.31
CA VAL A 121 4.39 8.86 -23.96
C VAL A 121 5.21 7.78 -23.26
N LYS A 122 5.79 8.13 -22.11
CA LYS A 122 6.51 7.25 -21.19
C LYS A 122 5.65 6.81 -20.01
N ASN A 123 4.82 7.70 -19.45
CA ASN A 123 3.93 7.38 -18.35
C ASN A 123 2.51 7.85 -18.65
N LEU A 124 1.55 6.94 -18.48
CA LEU A 124 0.13 7.23 -18.66
C LEU A 124 -0.65 6.86 -17.40
N THR A 125 -1.30 7.86 -16.79
CA THR A 125 -2.21 7.67 -15.66
C THR A 125 -3.60 8.14 -16.05
N LEU A 126 -4.58 7.24 -15.98
CA LEU A 126 -5.98 7.49 -16.29
C LEU A 126 -6.80 7.33 -15.02
N ARG A 127 -7.50 8.39 -14.60
CA ARG A 127 -8.51 8.36 -13.54
C ARG A 127 -9.84 8.73 -14.15
N LEU A 128 -10.69 7.73 -14.36
CA LEU A 128 -11.90 7.84 -15.16
C LEU A 128 -13.09 7.41 -14.32
N THR A 129 -14.27 7.98 -14.57
CA THR A 129 -15.55 7.50 -14.00
C THR A 129 -16.31 6.58 -14.95
N LYS A 130 -15.85 6.45 -16.19
CA LYS A 130 -16.48 5.73 -17.30
C LYS A 130 -15.46 4.83 -18.02
N PRO A 131 -15.92 3.90 -18.88
CA PRO A 131 -15.04 2.91 -19.49
C PRO A 131 -13.82 3.47 -20.21
N ALA A 132 -12.71 2.74 -20.13
CA ALA A 132 -11.49 2.98 -20.89
C ALA A 132 -11.39 1.95 -22.02
N VAL A 133 -11.22 2.41 -23.27
CA VAL A 133 -11.08 1.53 -24.43
C VAL A 133 -9.78 1.83 -25.15
N PHE A 134 -8.96 0.81 -25.37
CA PHE A 134 -7.75 0.84 -26.17
C PHE A 134 -7.92 -0.11 -27.35
N LYS A 135 -7.84 0.40 -28.58
CA LYS A 135 -8.07 -0.38 -29.79
C LYS A 135 -7.03 -0.11 -30.87
N ASP A 136 -6.19 -1.09 -31.18
CA ASP A 136 -5.16 -1.00 -32.20
C ASP A 136 -4.27 0.25 -31.98
N VAL A 137 -3.65 0.32 -30.79
CA VAL A 137 -2.83 1.45 -30.33
C VAL A 137 -1.40 1.02 -30.05
N THR A 138 -0.47 1.92 -30.37
CA THR A 138 0.97 1.71 -30.16
C THR A 138 1.50 2.74 -29.17
N PHE A 139 2.30 2.28 -28.21
CA PHE A 139 3.01 3.10 -27.24
C PHE A 139 4.47 2.63 -27.17
N GLU A 140 5.31 3.02 -28.13
CA GLU A 140 6.69 2.52 -28.21
C GLU A 140 7.54 2.80 -26.97
N ASN A 141 7.33 3.94 -26.31
CA ASN A 141 8.14 4.40 -25.18
C ASN A 141 7.45 4.30 -23.81
N LEU A 142 6.22 3.78 -23.74
CA LEU A 142 5.49 3.70 -22.48
C LEU A 142 6.13 2.68 -21.56
N GLU A 143 6.53 3.13 -20.37
CA GLU A 143 7.14 2.34 -19.31
C GLU A 143 6.15 2.02 -18.18
N LYS A 144 5.18 2.90 -17.92
CA LYS A 144 4.15 2.72 -16.89
C LYS A 144 2.75 3.09 -17.39
N LEU A 145 1.81 2.19 -17.15
CA LEU A 145 0.37 2.41 -17.37
C LEU A 145 -0.39 2.21 -16.07
N ASP A 146 -1.09 3.24 -15.61
CA ASP A 146 -1.95 3.22 -14.43
C ASP A 146 -3.37 3.61 -14.83
N ILE A 147 -4.34 2.72 -14.65
CA ILE A 147 -5.75 2.93 -15.00
C ILE A 147 -6.57 2.73 -13.73
N GLU A 148 -7.24 3.77 -13.30
CA GLU A 148 -8.23 3.77 -12.21
C GLU A 148 -9.59 4.13 -12.84
N CYS A 149 -10.46 3.14 -12.98
CA CYS A 149 -11.70 3.25 -13.72
C CYS A 149 -12.77 2.30 -13.13
N PRO A 150 -13.73 2.78 -12.32
CA PRO A 150 -14.77 1.92 -11.74
C PRO A 150 -15.67 1.28 -12.81
N GLY A 151 -15.64 1.78 -14.06
CA GLY A 151 -16.27 1.15 -15.21
C GLY A 151 -15.45 0.01 -15.81
N ASN A 152 -15.73 -0.29 -17.09
CA ASN A 152 -15.08 -1.38 -17.81
C ASN A 152 -13.80 -0.92 -18.49
N VAL A 153 -12.78 -1.77 -18.51
CA VAL A 153 -11.58 -1.60 -19.32
C VAL A 153 -11.63 -2.60 -20.48
N GLU A 154 -11.45 -2.10 -21.70
CA GLU A 154 -11.31 -2.90 -22.91
C GLU A 154 -9.97 -2.57 -23.58
N ILE A 155 -9.15 -3.58 -23.79
CA ILE A 155 -7.88 -3.48 -24.48
C ILE A 155 -7.85 -4.51 -25.61
N ASP A 156 -7.61 -4.06 -26.82
CA ASP A 156 -7.57 -4.90 -28.02
C ASP A 156 -6.56 -4.37 -29.03
N GLY A 157 -5.44 -5.07 -29.23
CA GLY A 157 -4.38 -4.60 -30.12
C GLY A 157 -3.55 -3.49 -29.49
N PHE A 158 -3.04 -3.73 -28.29
CA PHE A 158 -2.21 -2.78 -27.55
C PHE A 158 -0.75 -3.21 -27.61
N PHE A 159 0.11 -2.37 -28.19
CA PHE A 159 1.53 -2.64 -28.33
C PHE A 159 2.36 -1.63 -27.54
N ALA A 160 3.00 -2.09 -26.46
CA ALA A 160 3.88 -1.26 -25.63
C ALA A 160 5.14 -2.05 -25.23
N PRO A 161 6.14 -2.16 -26.12
CA PRO A 161 7.29 -3.06 -25.93
C PRO A 161 8.18 -2.66 -24.75
N ARG A 162 8.13 -1.41 -24.28
CA ARG A 162 8.90 -0.91 -23.13
C ARG A 162 8.13 -0.87 -21.82
N LEU A 163 6.86 -1.30 -21.81
CA LEU A 163 6.02 -1.26 -20.62
C LEU A 163 6.59 -2.21 -19.57
N LYS A 164 6.91 -1.67 -18.38
CA LYS A 164 7.46 -2.40 -17.23
C LYS A 164 6.43 -2.61 -16.13
N GLU A 165 5.53 -1.64 -15.94
CA GLU A 165 4.51 -1.65 -14.88
C GLU A 165 3.12 -1.41 -15.45
N LEU A 166 2.19 -2.30 -15.13
CA LEU A 166 0.76 -2.17 -15.42
C LEU A 166 -0.02 -2.18 -14.11
N ARG A 167 -0.76 -1.11 -13.84
CA ARG A 167 -1.77 -1.05 -12.78
C ARG A 167 -3.14 -0.83 -13.40
N VAL A 168 -4.10 -1.69 -13.05
CA VAL A 168 -5.49 -1.58 -13.46
C VAL A 168 -6.37 -1.76 -12.24
N ASP A 169 -6.92 -0.67 -11.72
CA ASP A 169 -8.02 -0.66 -10.77
C ASP A 169 -9.31 -0.40 -11.54
N CYS A 170 -10.16 -1.41 -11.68
CA CYS A 170 -11.39 -1.25 -12.43
C CYS A 170 -12.58 -2.05 -11.94
N GLY A 171 -13.77 -1.76 -12.50
CA GLY A 171 -14.94 -2.60 -12.28
C GLY A 171 -14.74 -3.97 -12.93
N THR A 172 -14.59 -4.00 -14.26
CA THR A 172 -14.25 -5.21 -15.01
C THR A 172 -13.23 -4.94 -16.09
N ILE A 173 -12.37 -5.93 -16.39
CA ILE A 173 -11.70 -5.99 -17.69
C ILE A 173 -12.60 -6.81 -18.61
N LYS A 174 -13.26 -6.15 -19.56
CA LYS A 174 -14.18 -6.83 -20.48
C LYS A 174 -13.44 -7.50 -21.64
N LYS A 175 -12.26 -6.97 -22.00
CA LYS A 175 -11.46 -7.45 -23.12
C LYS A 175 -9.98 -7.15 -22.88
N LEU A 176 -9.10 -8.14 -23.07
CA LEU A 176 -7.64 -7.96 -23.13
C LEU A 176 -7.06 -8.83 -24.26
N LEU A 177 -7.31 -8.42 -25.50
CA LEU A 177 -6.85 -9.13 -26.71
C LEU A 177 -5.58 -8.49 -27.28
N ARG A 178 -4.71 -9.32 -27.86
CA ARG A 178 -3.55 -8.85 -28.63
C ARG A 178 -2.71 -7.82 -27.84
N PHE A 179 -2.59 -8.02 -26.53
CA PHE A 179 -1.80 -7.19 -25.62
C PHE A 179 -0.34 -7.61 -25.71
N ARG A 180 0.55 -6.70 -26.09
CA ARG A 180 1.97 -6.99 -26.34
C ARG A 180 2.85 -6.04 -25.55
N ALA A 181 3.30 -6.53 -24.39
CA ALA A 181 4.18 -5.81 -23.46
C ALA A 181 5.35 -6.71 -23.02
N HIS A 182 6.30 -6.98 -23.93
CA HIS A 182 7.33 -8.01 -23.72
C HIS A 182 8.32 -7.73 -22.58
N ASN A 183 8.33 -6.52 -22.02
CA ASN A 183 9.17 -6.12 -20.89
C ASN A 183 8.37 -5.90 -19.61
N LEU A 184 7.12 -6.36 -19.55
CA LEU A 184 6.27 -6.20 -18.39
C LEU A 184 6.82 -7.04 -17.23
N GLU A 185 7.17 -6.37 -16.13
CA GLU A 185 7.79 -6.96 -14.94
C GLU A 185 6.82 -6.97 -13.76
N LYS A 186 5.95 -5.96 -13.67
CA LYS A 186 5.01 -5.77 -12.55
C LYS A 186 3.58 -5.59 -13.03
N ILE A 187 2.67 -6.31 -12.39
CA ILE A 187 1.22 -6.19 -12.60
C ILE A 187 0.51 -6.00 -11.27
N THR A 188 -0.34 -4.98 -11.20
CA THR A 188 -1.32 -4.81 -10.13
C THR A 188 -2.70 -4.75 -10.76
N MET A 189 -3.59 -5.67 -10.39
CA MET A 189 -4.99 -5.66 -10.81
C MET A 189 -5.90 -5.60 -9.60
N GLU A 190 -6.74 -4.58 -9.54
CA GLU A 190 -7.72 -4.38 -8.49
C GLU A 190 -9.13 -4.38 -9.10
N TYR A 191 -10.02 -5.24 -8.61
CA TYR A 191 -11.42 -5.27 -9.05
C TYR A 191 -12.34 -4.71 -7.97
N GLY A 192 -13.05 -3.63 -8.31
CA GLY A 192 -13.85 -2.83 -7.37
C GLY A 192 -15.08 -3.53 -6.80
N SER A 193 -15.52 -4.65 -7.38
CA SER A 193 -16.64 -5.44 -6.87
C SER A 193 -16.31 -6.94 -6.88
N PRO A 194 -16.60 -7.67 -5.79
CA PRO A 194 -16.37 -9.12 -5.71
C PRO A 194 -17.30 -9.94 -6.62
N ASP A 195 -18.41 -9.35 -7.10
CA ASP A 195 -19.37 -10.05 -7.97
C ASP A 195 -18.97 -10.00 -9.45
N HIS A 196 -17.90 -9.29 -9.76
CA HIS A 196 -17.47 -9.05 -11.13
C HIS A 196 -16.63 -10.23 -11.62
N ARG A 197 -17.13 -10.93 -12.65
CA ARG A 197 -16.41 -12.04 -13.26
C ARG A 197 -15.09 -11.53 -13.83
N ILE A 198 -14.00 -12.21 -13.46
CA ILE A 198 -12.67 -12.00 -14.04
C ILE A 198 -12.79 -12.11 -15.57
N PRO A 199 -12.10 -11.26 -16.33
CA PRO A 199 -11.97 -11.44 -17.78
C PRO A 199 -11.70 -12.92 -18.13
N ASP A 200 -12.37 -13.42 -19.16
CA ASP A 200 -12.04 -14.71 -19.75
C ASP A 200 -10.60 -14.68 -20.29
N ILE A 201 -9.68 -15.17 -19.47
CA ILE A 201 -8.23 -15.09 -19.69
C ILE A 201 -7.73 -16.03 -20.80
N SER A 202 -8.56 -16.96 -21.27
CA SER A 202 -8.24 -17.80 -22.45
C SER A 202 -7.97 -16.97 -23.71
N LYS A 203 -8.33 -15.69 -23.67
CA LYS A 203 -8.19 -14.71 -24.73
C LYS A 203 -6.93 -13.85 -24.63
N PHE A 204 -6.09 -14.09 -23.62
CA PHE A 204 -4.87 -13.32 -23.38
C PHE A 204 -3.72 -13.87 -24.22
N ASP A 205 -2.87 -12.96 -24.70
CA ASP A 205 -1.66 -13.36 -25.42
C ASP A 205 -0.61 -13.81 -24.39
N HIS A 206 -0.41 -15.13 -24.25
CA HIS A 206 0.49 -15.74 -23.26
C HIS A 206 1.92 -15.17 -23.31
N TYR A 207 2.37 -14.66 -24.47
CA TYR A 207 3.73 -14.14 -24.62
C TYR A 207 3.97 -12.83 -23.85
N ALA A 208 2.92 -12.07 -23.54
CA ALA A 208 3.03 -10.78 -22.87
C ALA A 208 3.52 -10.88 -21.42
N PHE A 209 3.33 -12.03 -20.78
CA PHE A 209 3.52 -12.19 -19.34
C PHE A 209 4.79 -12.99 -18.97
N THR A 210 5.58 -13.38 -19.97
CA THR A 210 6.75 -14.26 -19.80
C THR A 210 7.93 -13.65 -19.01
N LYS A 211 7.88 -12.35 -18.69
CA LYS A 211 8.87 -11.64 -17.86
C LYS A 211 8.29 -11.07 -16.56
N VAL A 212 7.01 -11.29 -16.28
CA VAL A 212 6.37 -10.76 -15.08
C VAL A 212 6.94 -11.47 -13.85
N ILE A 213 7.46 -10.68 -12.91
CA ILE A 213 8.12 -11.15 -11.68
C ILE A 213 7.33 -10.76 -10.43
N GLU A 214 6.53 -9.69 -10.46
CA GLU A 214 5.70 -9.23 -9.35
C GLU A 214 4.24 -9.10 -9.80
N VAL A 215 3.34 -9.76 -9.07
CA VAL A 215 1.91 -9.75 -9.34
C VAL A 215 1.17 -9.44 -8.05
N ARG A 216 0.27 -8.45 -8.10
CA ARG A 216 -0.72 -8.19 -7.07
C ARG A 216 -2.11 -8.28 -7.67
N LEU A 217 -2.95 -9.12 -7.10
CA LEU A 217 -4.33 -9.32 -7.55
C LEU A 217 -5.27 -9.05 -6.39
N ARG A 218 -6.33 -8.28 -6.62
CA ARG A 218 -7.41 -8.06 -5.64
C ARG A 218 -8.75 -8.49 -6.22
N ASN A 219 -9.43 -9.43 -5.56
CA ASN A 219 -10.68 -10.06 -6.02
C ASN A 219 -10.53 -10.71 -7.42
N ALA A 220 -9.47 -11.48 -7.65
CA ALA A 220 -9.26 -12.18 -8.91
C ALA A 220 -9.16 -13.69 -8.71
N ASP A 221 -9.95 -14.45 -9.47
CA ASP A 221 -9.85 -15.91 -9.58
C ASP A 221 -8.98 -16.27 -10.78
N SER A 222 -8.25 -17.39 -10.69
CA SER A 222 -7.62 -18.11 -11.82
C SER A 222 -6.51 -17.41 -12.64
N PHE A 223 -6.02 -16.23 -12.23
CA PHE A 223 -5.04 -15.47 -13.05
C PHE A 223 -3.60 -15.99 -13.01
N CYS A 224 -3.26 -16.82 -12.03
CA CYS A 224 -1.85 -17.06 -11.70
C CYS A 224 -1.12 -18.01 -12.68
N SER A 225 -1.82 -18.81 -13.49
CA SER A 225 -1.22 -19.73 -14.49
C SER A 225 -0.50 -19.04 -15.64
N TYR A 226 -0.64 -17.71 -15.77
CA TYR A 226 -0.06 -16.94 -16.87
C TYR A 226 1.30 -16.34 -16.53
N PHE A 227 1.79 -16.51 -15.30
CA PHE A 227 3.03 -15.89 -14.83
C PHE A 227 4.10 -16.93 -14.44
N PRO A 228 4.67 -17.66 -15.42
CA PRO A 228 5.59 -18.77 -15.13
C PRO A 228 6.90 -18.35 -14.44
N LYS A 229 7.21 -17.04 -14.42
CA LYS A 229 8.41 -16.48 -13.77
C LYS A 229 8.10 -15.60 -12.57
N VAL A 230 6.87 -15.62 -12.06
CA VAL A 230 6.50 -14.82 -10.89
C VAL A 230 7.36 -15.23 -9.70
N LYS A 231 7.97 -14.22 -9.07
CA LYS A 231 8.77 -14.37 -7.85
C LYS A 231 8.04 -13.84 -6.63
N LYS A 232 7.15 -12.86 -6.81
CA LYS A 232 6.36 -12.24 -5.76
C LYS A 232 4.89 -12.19 -6.16
N LEU A 233 4.04 -12.78 -5.34
CA LEU A 233 2.60 -12.82 -5.54
C LEU A 233 1.88 -12.30 -4.30
N GLU A 234 1.04 -11.26 -4.48
CA GLU A 234 0.16 -10.72 -3.45
C GLU A 234 -1.30 -10.95 -3.88
N LEU A 235 -2.10 -11.59 -3.03
CA LEU A 235 -3.50 -11.91 -3.26
C LEU A 235 -4.36 -11.22 -2.21
N GLU A 236 -5.24 -10.32 -2.63
CA GLU A 236 -6.12 -9.52 -1.78
C GLU A 236 -7.60 -9.77 -2.07
N GLY A 237 -8.47 -9.63 -1.08
CA GLY A 237 -9.92 -9.57 -1.29
C GLY A 237 -10.70 -10.85 -0.93
N ARG A 238 -11.98 -10.92 -1.30
CA ARG A 238 -12.92 -11.88 -0.66
C ARG A 238 -12.74 -13.33 -1.11
N THR A 239 -12.47 -13.54 -2.38
CA THR A 239 -12.32 -14.85 -3.02
C THR A 239 -11.15 -14.76 -3.98
N CYS A 240 -10.11 -15.55 -3.70
CA CYS A 240 -9.07 -15.85 -4.66
C CYS A 240 -9.07 -17.36 -4.81
N GLU A 241 -9.86 -17.88 -5.76
CA GLU A 241 -9.77 -19.28 -6.14
C GLU A 241 -8.52 -19.47 -6.99
N VAL A 242 -7.50 -20.07 -6.38
CA VAL A 242 -6.29 -20.50 -7.09
C VAL A 242 -6.52 -21.90 -7.64
N ASP A 243 -6.25 -22.07 -8.92
CA ASP A 243 -6.29 -23.38 -9.57
C ASP A 243 -5.37 -24.36 -8.81
N PRO A 244 -5.89 -25.48 -8.29
CA PRO A 244 -5.09 -26.44 -7.53
C PRO A 244 -4.04 -27.16 -8.38
N THR A 245 -4.07 -27.03 -9.71
CA THR A 245 -3.05 -27.57 -10.62
C THR A 245 -1.94 -26.58 -10.94
N LEU A 246 -2.00 -25.36 -10.39
CA LEU A 246 -1.06 -24.30 -10.66
C LEU A 246 0.31 -24.54 -10.00
N GLU A 247 1.35 -24.65 -10.82
CA GLU A 247 2.72 -24.66 -10.33
C GLU A 247 3.37 -23.28 -10.52
N LEU A 248 3.91 -22.71 -9.44
CA LEU A 248 4.68 -21.46 -9.47
C LEU A 248 6.13 -21.74 -8.99
N PRO A 249 6.94 -22.44 -9.79
CA PRO A 249 8.24 -22.95 -9.34
C PRO A 249 9.25 -21.84 -9.03
N MET A 250 9.04 -20.60 -9.49
CA MET A 250 9.92 -19.47 -9.22
C MET A 250 9.47 -18.59 -8.05
N LEU A 251 8.35 -18.92 -7.38
CA LEU A 251 7.79 -18.07 -6.36
C LEU A 251 8.66 -18.06 -5.10
N GLU A 252 9.14 -16.87 -4.73
CA GLU A 252 9.98 -16.63 -3.54
C GLU A 252 9.20 -15.93 -2.42
N SER A 253 8.10 -15.22 -2.75
CA SER A 253 7.28 -14.46 -1.80
C SER A 253 5.80 -14.59 -2.13
N LEU A 254 5.01 -14.98 -1.13
CA LEU A 254 3.55 -15.10 -1.21
C LEU A 254 2.88 -14.34 -0.07
N THR A 255 1.95 -13.46 -0.40
CA THR A 255 1.19 -12.68 0.59
C THR A 255 -0.31 -12.81 0.35
N PHE A 256 -1.07 -13.13 1.39
CA PHE A 256 -2.53 -13.07 1.41
C PHE A 256 -2.98 -11.87 2.25
N LEU A 257 -3.89 -11.06 1.72
CA LEU A 257 -4.41 -9.84 2.36
C LEU A 257 -5.95 -9.87 2.39
N ASP A 258 -6.57 -9.70 3.56
CA ASP A 258 -8.03 -9.55 3.75
C ASP A 258 -8.87 -10.65 3.06
N GLN A 259 -8.38 -11.90 3.11
CA GLN A 259 -9.09 -13.06 2.55
C GLN A 259 -10.23 -13.50 3.47
N LYS A 260 -11.47 -13.40 3.00
CA LYS A 260 -12.66 -13.72 3.83
C LYS A 260 -13.16 -15.16 3.71
N ASN A 261 -12.82 -15.86 2.61
CA ASN A 261 -13.38 -17.18 2.32
C ASN A 261 -12.33 -18.26 1.95
N VAL A 262 -11.04 -18.00 2.16
CA VAL A 262 -10.00 -18.98 1.81
C VAL A 262 -9.83 -19.91 3.01
N ARG A 263 -10.39 -21.12 2.95
CA ARG A 263 -10.25 -22.12 4.03
C ARG A 263 -8.97 -22.94 3.94
N SER A 264 -8.47 -23.13 2.72
CA SER A 264 -7.24 -23.86 2.44
C SER A 264 -6.61 -23.29 1.18
N CYS A 265 -5.31 -23.01 1.21
CA CYS A 265 -4.59 -22.56 0.03
C CYS A 265 -3.61 -23.62 -0.43
N HIS A 266 -4.03 -24.44 -1.41
CA HIS A 266 -3.17 -25.44 -2.06
C HIS A 266 -1.91 -24.83 -2.69
N LEU A 267 -1.95 -23.54 -3.02
CA LEU A 267 -0.81 -22.82 -3.59
C LEU A 267 0.42 -22.87 -2.69
N ILE A 268 0.24 -22.86 -1.36
CA ILE A 268 1.36 -22.91 -0.42
C ILE A 268 2.18 -24.17 -0.68
N SER A 269 1.55 -25.34 -0.65
CA SER A 269 2.20 -26.65 -0.90
C SER A 269 2.87 -26.83 -2.27
N GLN A 270 2.67 -25.91 -3.21
CA GLN A 270 3.21 -25.98 -4.57
C GLN A 270 4.43 -25.06 -4.80
N CYS A 271 4.88 -24.34 -3.77
CA CYS A 271 5.94 -23.34 -3.88
C CYS A 271 7.23 -23.79 -3.18
N ASP A 272 8.01 -24.66 -3.82
CA ASP A 272 9.26 -25.21 -3.24
C ASP A 272 10.32 -24.14 -2.92
N ASN A 273 10.32 -23.02 -3.65
CA ASN A 273 11.31 -21.93 -3.52
C ASN A 273 10.85 -20.79 -2.59
N LEU A 274 9.77 -20.99 -1.83
CA LEU A 274 9.18 -19.96 -1.00
C LEU A 274 10.12 -19.57 0.15
N LYS A 275 10.51 -18.29 0.18
CA LYS A 275 11.33 -17.68 1.24
C LYS A 275 10.51 -16.80 2.17
N LYS A 276 9.39 -16.25 1.70
CA LYS A 276 8.51 -15.37 2.46
C LYS A 276 7.06 -15.79 2.31
N LEU A 277 6.38 -15.96 3.43
CA LEU A 277 4.94 -16.22 3.48
C LEU A 277 4.30 -15.24 4.47
N ALA A 278 3.33 -14.48 4.00
CA ALA A 278 2.55 -13.57 4.81
C ALA A 278 1.06 -13.85 4.63
N ILE A 279 0.35 -14.06 5.73
CA ILE A 279 -1.07 -14.41 5.75
C ILE A 279 -1.77 -13.40 6.66
N HIS A 280 -2.48 -12.44 6.08
CA HIS A 280 -3.22 -11.40 6.81
C HIS A 280 -4.72 -11.60 6.62
N CYS A 281 -5.26 -12.70 7.16
CA CYS A 281 -6.66 -13.05 6.94
C CYS A 281 -7.23 -13.99 8.00
N SER A 282 -8.53 -13.84 8.29
CA SER A 282 -9.26 -14.61 9.31
C SER A 282 -9.80 -15.95 8.90
N SER A 283 -9.79 -16.26 7.60
CA SER A 283 -10.40 -17.49 7.10
C SER A 283 -9.43 -18.66 6.92
N ILE A 284 -8.12 -18.42 6.89
CA ILE A 284 -7.12 -19.45 6.66
C ILE A 284 -6.64 -20.00 8.00
N ALA A 285 -6.96 -21.26 8.28
CA ALA A 285 -6.28 -22.01 9.34
C ALA A 285 -4.89 -22.42 8.86
N VAL A 286 -3.84 -22.05 9.60
CA VAL A 286 -2.45 -22.33 9.23
C VAL A 286 -1.83 -23.34 10.19
N ASP A 287 -1.49 -24.53 9.68
CA ASP A 287 -0.66 -25.49 10.41
C ASP A 287 0.82 -25.15 10.22
N ILE A 288 1.35 -24.30 11.09
CA ILE A 288 2.72 -23.78 11.02
C ILE A 288 3.78 -24.91 10.99
N PRO A 289 3.72 -25.96 11.84
CA PRO A 289 4.60 -27.10 11.72
C PRO A 289 4.64 -27.72 10.32
N THR A 290 3.47 -27.91 9.69
CA THR A 290 3.38 -28.46 8.34
C THR A 290 3.98 -27.50 7.31
N VAL A 291 3.66 -26.20 7.38
CA VAL A 291 4.22 -25.18 6.48
C VAL A 291 5.75 -25.14 6.56
N LEU A 292 6.34 -25.16 7.75
CA LEU A 292 7.79 -25.11 7.90
C LEU A 292 8.49 -26.41 7.46
N LYS A 293 7.79 -27.55 7.55
CA LYS A 293 8.28 -28.83 7.03
C LYS A 293 8.25 -28.88 5.51
N GLU A 294 7.20 -28.35 4.90
CA GLU A 294 7.02 -28.31 3.43
C GLU A 294 7.90 -27.24 2.77
N HIS A 295 8.23 -26.15 3.48
CA HIS A 295 9.02 -25.04 2.96
C HIS A 295 10.33 -24.84 3.75
N PRO A 296 11.35 -25.70 3.55
CA PRO A 296 12.61 -25.63 4.29
C PRO A 296 13.45 -24.38 3.98
N LEU A 297 13.13 -23.64 2.91
CA LEU A 297 13.79 -22.38 2.53
C LEU A 297 13.13 -21.14 3.13
N LEU A 298 12.04 -21.29 3.90
CA LEU A 298 11.27 -20.18 4.43
C LEU A 298 12.07 -19.38 5.46
N GLU A 299 12.33 -18.11 5.15
CA GLU A 299 13.07 -17.18 6.01
C GLU A 299 12.14 -16.27 6.81
N GLU A 300 10.94 -15.97 6.30
CA GLU A 300 9.96 -15.08 6.94
C GLU A 300 8.57 -15.70 6.90
N LEU A 301 7.96 -15.84 8.08
CA LEU A 301 6.57 -16.25 8.24
C LEU A 301 5.81 -15.19 9.05
N VAL A 302 4.79 -14.60 8.44
CA VAL A 302 3.89 -13.65 9.08
C VAL A 302 2.48 -14.21 9.00
N ILE A 303 1.83 -14.36 10.14
CA ILE A 303 0.44 -14.77 10.27
C ILE A 303 -0.24 -13.71 11.11
N ASP A 304 -1.28 -13.11 10.56
CA ASP A 304 -1.99 -12.00 11.13
C ASP A 304 -3.49 -12.21 10.93
N ASN A 305 -4.23 -12.00 12.00
CA ASN A 305 -5.68 -12.16 12.05
C ASN A 305 -6.17 -13.55 11.62
N SER A 306 -5.39 -14.63 11.74
CA SER A 306 -5.81 -16.00 11.41
C SER A 306 -6.20 -16.80 12.65
N GLU A 307 -7.00 -17.86 12.49
CA GLU A 307 -7.22 -18.84 13.55
C GLU A 307 -6.01 -19.76 13.69
N PHE A 308 -5.56 -19.98 14.91
CA PHE A 308 -4.35 -20.74 15.17
C PHE A 308 -4.40 -21.51 16.50
N SER A 309 -4.07 -22.81 16.48
CA SER A 309 -4.25 -23.74 17.61
C SER A 309 -3.00 -23.98 18.47
N GLY A 310 -1.82 -23.49 18.07
CA GLY A 310 -0.58 -23.61 18.85
C GLY A 310 0.61 -24.08 18.02
N ILE A 311 1.81 -23.71 18.46
CA ILE A 311 3.09 -24.16 17.89
C ILE A 311 3.71 -25.18 18.83
N SER A 312 3.98 -26.37 18.32
CA SER A 312 4.85 -27.30 19.04
C SER A 312 5.76 -28.10 18.13
N ASN A 313 6.93 -28.49 18.64
CA ASN A 313 7.86 -29.40 17.98
C ASN A 313 8.32 -28.93 16.59
N ILE A 314 8.60 -27.63 16.47
CA ILE A 314 9.06 -27.03 15.22
C ILE A 314 10.58 -26.96 15.23
N GLU A 315 11.19 -27.35 14.12
CA GLU A 315 12.60 -27.14 13.86
C GLU A 315 12.77 -26.48 12.49
N SER A 316 13.40 -25.30 12.44
CA SER A 316 13.75 -24.63 11.18
C SER A 316 15.14 -24.00 11.26
N ASN A 317 15.96 -24.30 10.26
CA ASN A 317 17.33 -23.78 10.15
C ASN A 317 17.45 -22.55 9.22
N THR A 318 16.34 -22.05 8.71
CA THR A 318 16.33 -20.92 7.75
C THR A 318 15.46 -19.77 8.21
N LEU A 319 14.50 -20.01 9.09
CA LEU A 319 13.57 -18.99 9.59
C LEU A 319 14.32 -17.91 10.38
N LYS A 320 14.25 -16.67 9.88
CA LYS A 320 14.82 -15.45 10.47
C LYS A 320 13.78 -14.60 11.17
N LYS A 321 12.51 -14.69 10.74
CA LYS A 321 11.40 -13.92 11.29
C LYS A 321 10.14 -14.76 11.40
N LEU A 322 9.52 -14.71 12.58
CA LEU A 322 8.22 -15.32 12.88
C LEU A 322 7.33 -14.29 13.56
N SER A 323 6.25 -13.89 12.91
CA SER A 323 5.26 -12.98 13.48
C SER A 323 3.89 -13.63 13.45
N ILE A 324 3.28 -13.78 14.62
CA ILE A 324 1.95 -14.36 14.80
C ILE A 324 1.12 -13.37 15.59
N LYS A 325 0.10 -12.81 14.94
CA LYS A 325 -0.90 -11.93 15.52
C LYS A 325 -2.24 -12.62 15.31
N THR A 326 -2.79 -13.25 16.34
CA THR A 326 -3.89 -14.22 16.17
C THR A 326 -4.97 -14.00 17.20
N VAL A 327 -6.21 -14.26 16.81
CA VAL A 327 -7.30 -14.45 17.76
C VAL A 327 -7.15 -15.87 18.31
N ILE A 328 -6.93 -16.00 19.62
CA ILE A 328 -6.82 -17.30 20.29
C ILE A 328 -8.14 -17.58 20.97
N GLU A 329 -8.88 -18.55 20.44
CA GLU A 329 -10.11 -19.04 21.05
C GLU A 329 -9.87 -20.24 21.99
N ASP A 330 -8.84 -21.04 21.71
CA ASP A 330 -8.54 -22.26 22.49
C ASP A 330 -7.63 -21.97 23.69
N GLU A 331 -8.02 -22.47 24.86
CA GLU A 331 -7.27 -22.45 26.11
C GLU A 331 -5.95 -23.25 26.02
N ARG A 332 -5.78 -24.07 24.98
CA ARG A 332 -4.63 -24.98 24.79
C ARG A 332 -3.51 -24.42 23.91
N PHE A 333 -3.46 -23.10 23.70
CA PHE A 333 -2.37 -22.51 22.95
C PHE A 333 -1.01 -22.82 23.60
N THR A 334 -0.17 -23.54 22.87
CA THR A 334 1.18 -23.91 23.30
C THR A 334 2.22 -23.31 22.36
N PHE A 335 3.39 -22.96 22.90
CA PHE A 335 4.56 -22.54 22.14
C PHE A 335 5.79 -23.30 22.67
N ASP A 336 5.80 -24.62 22.44
CA ASP A 336 6.72 -25.55 23.11
C ASP A 336 7.67 -26.25 22.13
N ASN A 337 8.92 -26.43 22.54
CA ASN A 337 9.95 -27.12 21.77
C ASN A 337 10.15 -26.56 20.35
N VAL A 338 10.32 -25.23 20.25
CA VAL A 338 10.61 -24.54 18.99
C VAL A 338 12.11 -24.31 18.86
N LYS A 339 12.75 -24.88 17.83
CA LYS A 339 14.19 -24.78 17.57
C LYS A 339 14.43 -24.02 16.28
N THR A 340 14.87 -22.77 16.41
CA THR A 340 15.08 -21.87 15.28
C THR A 340 16.37 -21.07 15.48
N PRO A 341 17.55 -21.69 15.26
CA PRO A 341 18.85 -21.10 15.62
C PRO A 341 19.15 -19.75 14.94
N HIS A 342 18.50 -19.46 13.81
CA HIS A 342 18.68 -18.24 13.03
C HIS A 342 17.55 -17.22 13.19
N LEU A 343 16.59 -17.46 14.09
CA LEU A 343 15.46 -16.55 14.34
C LEU A 343 15.97 -15.28 15.03
N ASN A 344 15.81 -14.15 14.35
CA ASN A 344 16.24 -12.83 14.80
C ASN A 344 15.06 -12.01 15.36
N GLU A 345 13.87 -12.21 14.78
CA GLU A 345 12.65 -11.49 15.12
C GLU A 345 11.53 -12.47 15.45
N LEU A 346 10.97 -12.35 16.65
CA LEU A 346 9.79 -13.09 17.10
C LEU A 346 8.72 -12.12 17.60
N SER A 347 7.53 -12.18 17.01
CA SER A 347 6.35 -11.45 17.49
C SER A 347 5.23 -12.45 17.76
N LEU A 348 4.79 -12.54 19.01
CA LEU A 348 3.62 -13.31 19.41
C LEU A 348 2.65 -12.36 20.09
N VAL A 349 1.53 -12.06 19.42
CA VAL A 349 0.53 -11.13 19.95
C VAL A 349 -0.83 -11.79 19.84
N ARG A 350 -1.51 -11.97 20.97
CA ARG A 350 -2.92 -12.31 20.96
C ARG A 350 -3.73 -11.06 20.60
N VAL A 351 -4.51 -11.15 19.56
CA VAL A 351 -5.43 -10.09 19.16
C VAL A 351 -6.71 -10.22 19.98
N LYS A 352 -7.20 -9.11 20.54
CA LYS A 352 -8.49 -9.12 21.22
C LYS A 352 -9.64 -9.16 20.20
N PRO A 353 -10.67 -10.00 20.40
CA PRO A 353 -11.75 -10.17 19.41
C PRO A 353 -12.44 -8.87 18.97
N TRP A 354 -12.50 -7.86 19.84
CA TRP A 354 -13.22 -6.60 19.59
C TRP A 354 -12.43 -5.57 18.77
N GLU A 355 -11.14 -5.74 18.53
CA GLU A 355 -10.35 -4.80 17.71
C GLU A 355 -10.62 -4.97 16.21
N TYR A 356 -11.27 -6.07 15.79
CA TYR A 356 -11.33 -6.45 14.38
C TYR A 356 -12.74 -6.44 13.76
N ASP A 357 -13.83 -6.35 14.54
CA ASP A 357 -15.16 -6.17 13.95
C ASP A 357 -16.20 -5.58 14.93
N TYR A 358 -16.92 -4.54 14.51
CA TYR A 358 -18.04 -3.96 15.25
C TYR A 358 -19.21 -4.95 15.45
N GLN A 359 -19.25 -6.04 14.68
CA GLN A 359 -20.31 -7.06 14.77
C GLN A 359 -20.07 -8.13 15.85
N LEU A 360 -18.84 -8.27 16.38
CA LEU A 360 -18.51 -9.22 17.45
C LEU A 360 -18.55 -8.60 18.86
N GLN A 361 -19.16 -7.42 19.01
CA GLN A 361 -19.34 -6.72 20.31
C GLN A 361 -20.17 -7.49 21.36
N MET A 362 -20.63 -8.71 21.04
CA MET A 362 -21.50 -9.50 21.91
C MET A 362 -20.81 -10.62 22.69
N ILE A 363 -19.53 -10.89 22.46
CA ILE A 363 -18.78 -11.85 23.27
C ILE A 363 -17.94 -11.08 24.29
N GLN A 364 -18.59 -10.66 25.38
CA GLN A 364 -17.95 -10.17 26.60
C GLN A 364 -17.40 -11.33 27.44
N ASP A 365 -16.92 -12.41 26.82
CA ASP A 365 -16.27 -13.45 27.63
C ASP A 365 -14.94 -12.89 28.12
N PRO A 366 -14.70 -12.87 29.45
CA PRO A 366 -13.40 -12.52 29.98
C PRO A 366 -12.38 -13.43 29.32
N VAL A 367 -11.33 -12.83 28.75
CA VAL A 367 -10.19 -13.55 28.16
C VAL A 367 -9.74 -14.59 29.18
N LYS A 368 -10.06 -15.86 28.91
CA LYS A 368 -9.74 -16.92 29.87
C LYS A 368 -8.23 -17.03 30.01
N LYS A 369 -7.79 -17.14 31.27
CA LYS A 369 -6.40 -17.34 31.64
C LYS A 369 -5.89 -18.62 30.99
N LEU A 370 -4.73 -18.56 30.34
CA LEU A 370 -4.07 -19.76 29.84
C LEU A 370 -3.50 -20.50 31.05
N GLU A 371 -4.09 -21.63 31.42
CA GLU A 371 -3.67 -22.39 32.61
C GLU A 371 -2.23 -22.92 32.48
N SER A 372 -1.69 -23.02 31.26
CA SER A 372 -0.34 -23.54 31.02
C SER A 372 0.31 -23.02 29.74
N PHE A 373 0.58 -21.72 29.66
CA PHE A 373 1.44 -21.21 28.58
C PHE A 373 2.91 -21.55 28.87
N LYS A 374 3.53 -22.37 28.02
CA LYS A 374 4.97 -22.61 28.02
C LYS A 374 5.61 -21.84 26.88
N PHE A 375 6.56 -20.99 27.22
CA PHE A 375 7.40 -20.30 26.24
C PHE A 375 8.77 -21.00 26.18
N ASN A 376 8.93 -21.93 25.25
CA ASN A 376 10.15 -22.73 25.10
C ASN A 376 10.69 -22.63 23.67
N VAL A 377 11.48 -21.58 23.43
CA VAL A 377 12.03 -21.25 22.11
C VAL A 377 13.55 -21.23 22.18
N ALA A 378 14.19 -22.17 21.50
CA ALA A 378 15.63 -22.17 21.28
C ALA A 378 15.96 -21.27 20.07
N ALA A 379 16.06 -19.97 20.31
CA ALA A 379 16.43 -18.94 19.34
C ALA A 379 17.64 -18.11 19.82
N PRO A 380 18.87 -18.68 19.85
CA PRO A 380 20.07 -17.99 20.34
C PRO A 380 20.49 -16.75 19.55
N ALA A 381 19.93 -16.54 18.35
CA ALA A 381 20.15 -15.35 17.52
C ALA A 381 19.12 -14.23 17.77
N LEU A 382 18.13 -14.42 18.65
CA LEU A 382 17.02 -13.50 18.84
C LEU A 382 17.52 -12.11 19.29
N THR A 383 17.10 -11.09 18.54
CA THR A 383 17.42 -9.67 18.79
C THR A 383 16.18 -8.85 19.09
N HIS A 384 15.02 -9.26 18.56
CA HIS A 384 13.74 -8.57 18.74
C HIS A 384 12.68 -9.57 19.21
N LEU A 385 12.05 -9.27 20.34
CA LEU A 385 10.92 -10.03 20.88
C LEU A 385 9.75 -9.10 21.18
N GLU A 386 8.62 -9.36 20.52
CA GLU A 386 7.31 -8.79 20.87
C GLU A 386 6.44 -9.91 21.45
N PHE A 387 5.89 -9.71 22.64
CA PHE A 387 5.03 -10.65 23.34
C PHE A 387 3.82 -9.92 23.93
N GLY A 388 2.62 -10.23 23.45
CA GLY A 388 1.45 -9.38 23.65
C GLY A 388 0.19 -10.15 24.03
N TRP A 389 -0.55 -9.66 25.03
CA TRP A 389 -1.91 -10.06 25.40
C TRP A 389 -2.10 -11.53 25.77
N PHE A 390 -1.07 -12.15 26.33
CA PHE A 390 -1.19 -13.42 27.03
C PHE A 390 -1.32 -13.17 28.54
N ASP A 391 -2.13 -13.99 29.21
CA ASP A 391 -2.19 -14.04 30.68
C ASP A 391 -1.26 -15.15 31.14
N VAL A 392 -0.06 -14.79 31.60
CA VAL A 392 1.02 -15.73 31.94
C VAL A 392 1.63 -15.38 33.28
N GLU A 393 1.84 -16.40 34.12
CA GLU A 393 2.46 -16.19 35.43
C GLU A 393 3.93 -15.80 35.30
N LEU A 394 4.67 -16.44 34.41
CA LEU A 394 6.09 -16.21 34.18
C LEU A 394 6.41 -16.18 32.69
N LEU A 395 7.02 -15.09 32.24
CA LEU A 395 7.70 -15.00 30.96
C LEU A 395 9.21 -14.99 31.20
N ASP A 396 9.88 -16.11 30.92
CA ASP A 396 11.34 -16.23 31.01
C ASP A 396 11.99 -16.02 29.63
N VAL A 397 12.74 -14.93 29.52
CA VAL A 397 13.52 -14.54 28.34
C VAL A 397 15.02 -14.42 28.68
N SER A 398 15.43 -14.97 29.83
CA SER A 398 16.83 -14.96 30.28
C SER A 398 17.79 -15.70 29.34
N CYS A 399 17.27 -16.59 28.49
CA CYS A 399 18.06 -17.36 27.54
C CYS A 399 18.47 -16.61 26.27
N TYR A 400 18.10 -15.32 26.09
CA TYR A 400 18.42 -14.52 24.91
C TYR A 400 19.46 -13.41 25.20
N PRO A 401 20.76 -13.73 25.29
CA PRO A 401 21.79 -12.74 25.61
C PRO A 401 22.02 -11.68 24.52
N LYS A 402 21.50 -11.91 23.31
CA LYS A 402 21.58 -10.99 22.18
C LYS A 402 20.37 -10.08 22.03
N LEU A 403 19.36 -10.20 22.90
CA LEU A 403 18.13 -9.44 22.80
C LEU A 403 18.41 -7.93 22.96
N GLU A 404 18.00 -7.16 21.95
CA GLU A 404 18.18 -5.71 21.85
C GLU A 404 16.86 -4.97 22.06
N VAL A 405 15.75 -5.56 21.61
CA VAL A 405 14.39 -5.00 21.75
C VAL A 405 13.47 -6.03 22.39
N LEU A 406 12.86 -5.65 23.52
CA LEU A 406 11.83 -6.41 24.21
C LEU A 406 10.57 -5.55 24.38
N SER A 407 9.46 -5.99 23.80
CA SER A 407 8.14 -5.39 23.99
C SER A 407 7.19 -6.43 24.56
N VAL A 408 6.84 -6.28 25.83
CA VAL A 408 5.88 -7.10 26.56
C VAL A 408 4.66 -6.26 26.89
N PHE A 409 3.47 -6.72 26.56
CA PHE A 409 2.21 -6.08 26.96
C PHE A 409 1.13 -7.13 27.22
N GLY A 410 0.19 -6.88 28.14
CA GLY A 410 -0.80 -7.89 28.56
C GLY A 410 -0.75 -8.15 30.06
N ASP A 411 -1.12 -9.34 30.51
CA ASP A 411 -1.21 -9.66 31.95
C ASP A 411 -0.10 -10.65 32.33
N VAL A 412 1.16 -10.18 32.32
CA VAL A 412 2.33 -10.94 32.78
C VAL A 412 2.59 -10.66 34.26
N ASP A 413 2.58 -11.68 35.13
CA ASP A 413 2.83 -11.49 36.58
C ASP A 413 4.33 -11.36 36.90
N HIS A 414 5.17 -12.16 36.23
CA HIS A 414 6.61 -12.20 36.42
C HIS A 414 7.36 -12.18 35.08
N LEU A 415 8.31 -11.27 34.94
CA LEU A 415 9.20 -11.19 33.77
C LEU A 415 10.64 -11.46 34.20
N ASP A 416 11.25 -12.54 33.70
CA ASP A 416 12.67 -12.80 33.89
C ASP A 416 13.45 -12.50 32.61
N MET A 417 14.25 -11.44 32.65
CA MET A 417 15.16 -11.05 31.58
C MET A 417 16.61 -11.00 32.05
N SER A 418 16.97 -11.74 33.11
CA SER A 418 18.28 -11.74 33.78
C SER A 418 19.49 -11.94 32.85
N GLY A 419 19.32 -12.60 31.70
CA GLY A 419 20.38 -12.77 30.70
C GLY A 419 20.40 -11.72 29.57
N CYS A 420 19.42 -10.81 29.48
CA CYS A 420 19.28 -9.81 28.41
C CYS A 420 20.24 -8.61 28.58
N THR A 421 21.55 -8.87 28.55
CA THR A 421 22.59 -7.85 28.82
C THR A 421 22.79 -6.81 27.72
N ARG A 422 22.24 -7.04 26.52
CA ARG A 422 22.34 -6.14 25.35
C ARG A 422 21.07 -5.33 25.09
N LEU A 423 20.11 -5.37 26.01
CA LEU A 423 18.81 -4.75 25.81
C LEU A 423 18.93 -3.22 25.68
N GLU A 424 18.51 -2.69 24.53
CA GLU A 424 18.52 -1.26 24.23
C GLU A 424 17.12 -0.64 24.39
N LYS A 425 16.06 -1.40 24.12
CA LYS A 425 14.68 -0.94 24.24
C LYS A 425 13.85 -1.92 25.05
N LEU A 426 13.20 -1.41 26.09
CA LEU A 426 12.28 -2.17 26.93
C LEU A 426 10.92 -1.46 26.96
N SER A 427 9.89 -2.15 26.51
CA SER A 427 8.50 -1.76 26.71
C SER A 427 7.80 -2.83 27.53
N ILE A 428 7.28 -2.49 28.69
CA ILE A 428 6.43 -3.34 29.54
C ILE A 428 5.03 -2.75 29.69
N LYS A 429 4.60 -1.95 28.71
CA LYS A 429 3.33 -1.22 28.75
C LYS A 429 2.12 -2.14 29.00
N GLN A 430 1.11 -1.59 29.66
CA GLN A 430 -0.19 -2.23 29.87
C GLN A 430 -0.12 -3.56 30.65
N ASN A 431 0.95 -3.78 31.45
CA ASN A 431 1.02 -4.91 32.37
C ASN A 431 0.53 -4.51 33.77
N LYS A 432 -0.77 -4.68 34.01
CA LYS A 432 -1.39 -4.32 35.30
C LYS A 432 -1.14 -5.35 36.40
N THR A 433 -0.81 -6.59 36.03
CA THR A 433 -0.58 -7.68 36.98
C THR A 433 0.89 -7.93 37.29
N LEU A 434 1.81 -7.20 36.65
CA LEU A 434 3.25 -7.39 36.79
C LEU A 434 3.71 -7.06 38.21
N LYS A 435 4.07 -8.10 38.95
CA LYS A 435 4.51 -8.04 40.36
C LYS A 435 6.02 -8.08 40.50
N LYS A 436 6.73 -8.68 39.53
CA LYS A 436 8.17 -8.90 39.61
C LYS A 436 8.83 -8.80 38.25
N VAL A 437 9.96 -8.11 38.22
CA VAL A 437 10.86 -8.11 37.08
C VAL A 437 12.26 -8.48 37.57
N THR A 438 12.82 -9.56 37.01
CA THR A 438 14.22 -9.94 37.24
C THR A 438 15.02 -9.45 36.03
N ALA A 439 15.97 -8.55 36.24
CA ALA A 439 16.77 -7.97 35.16
C ALA A 439 18.27 -7.98 35.51
N PRO A 440 19.18 -8.06 34.53
CA PRO A 440 20.56 -7.72 34.76
C PRO A 440 20.67 -6.21 34.94
N LYS A 441 21.87 -5.74 35.23
CA LYS A 441 22.17 -4.32 35.08
C LYS A 441 22.03 -3.92 33.61
N LEU A 442 21.01 -3.13 33.27
CA LEU A 442 20.67 -2.79 31.90
C LEU A 442 21.50 -1.61 31.37
N ILE A 443 22.82 -1.81 31.26
CA ILE A 443 23.78 -0.76 30.89
C ILE A 443 23.59 -0.20 29.48
N CYS A 444 22.99 -0.97 28.57
CA CYS A 444 22.75 -0.60 27.18
C CYS A 444 21.37 0.03 26.94
N LEU A 445 20.51 0.12 27.96
CA LEU A 445 19.14 0.58 27.80
C LEU A 445 19.14 2.05 27.39
N LYS A 446 18.41 2.35 26.32
CA LYS A 446 18.21 3.68 25.73
C LYS A 446 16.75 4.13 25.85
N GLU A 447 15.82 3.20 25.77
CA GLU A 447 14.38 3.49 25.81
C GLU A 447 13.66 2.57 26.80
N LEU A 448 12.87 3.17 27.71
CA LEU A 448 12.01 2.47 28.66
C LEU A 448 10.58 3.01 28.57
N SER A 449 9.61 2.11 28.39
CA SER A 449 8.19 2.44 28.42
C SER A 449 7.44 1.53 29.38
N CYS A 450 6.82 2.13 30.41
CA CYS A 450 6.02 1.45 31.43
C CYS A 450 4.60 2.03 31.50
N VAL A 451 4.08 2.55 30.39
CA VAL A 451 2.75 3.16 30.33
C VAL A 451 1.70 2.16 30.81
N GLU A 452 0.78 2.57 31.69
CA GLU A 452 -0.30 1.71 32.22
C GLU A 452 0.19 0.42 32.90
N THR A 453 1.39 0.45 33.48
CA THR A 453 1.97 -0.63 34.30
C THR A 453 1.96 -0.20 35.76
N ASP A 454 1.62 -1.11 36.68
CA ASP A 454 1.70 -0.81 38.11
C ASP A 454 3.16 -0.91 38.60
N MET A 455 3.92 0.15 38.36
CA MET A 455 5.35 0.21 38.68
C MET A 455 5.65 0.42 40.16
N ASP A 456 4.64 0.62 41.02
CA ASP A 456 4.84 0.95 42.44
C ASP A 456 5.56 -0.19 43.20
N GLN A 457 5.77 -1.36 42.57
CA GLN A 457 6.47 -2.54 43.12
C GLN A 457 7.69 -3.02 42.29
N ILE A 458 8.06 -2.33 41.20
CA ILE A 458 9.09 -2.82 40.27
C ILE A 458 10.35 -1.94 40.34
N GLU A 459 11.44 -2.51 40.85
CA GLU A 459 12.76 -1.89 40.82
C GLU A 459 13.57 -2.39 39.62
N LEU A 460 14.00 -1.48 38.75
CA LEU A 460 14.90 -1.77 37.62
C LEU A 460 16.23 -1.03 37.83
N ASP A 461 17.34 -1.76 37.96
CA ASP A 461 18.68 -1.15 38.03
C ASP A 461 19.12 -0.68 36.64
N THR A 462 18.74 0.56 36.30
CA THR A 462 19.01 1.19 35.00
C THR A 462 19.76 2.51 35.16
N PRO A 463 20.75 2.80 34.28
CA PRO A 463 21.47 4.07 34.31
C PRO A 463 20.61 5.27 33.88
N LEU A 464 19.45 5.04 33.25
CA LEU A 464 18.54 6.08 32.73
C LEU A 464 17.40 6.47 33.68
N LEU A 465 17.42 6.06 34.95
CA LEU A 465 16.40 6.44 35.94
C LEU A 465 16.47 7.94 36.33
N VAL A 466 16.10 8.83 35.40
CA VAL A 466 15.77 10.23 35.66
C VAL A 466 14.30 10.44 35.29
N ARG A 467 13.44 10.24 36.29
CA ARG A 467 12.00 10.59 36.38
C ARG A 467 11.00 9.84 35.48
N MET A 468 10.45 8.75 36.03
CA MET A 468 9.13 8.24 35.66
C MET A 468 8.03 9.08 36.35
N GLY A 469 7.35 9.95 35.62
CA GLY A 469 6.14 10.62 36.10
C GLY A 469 4.90 9.79 35.77
N LYS A 470 3.99 9.58 36.74
CA LYS A 470 2.66 9.00 36.50
C LYS A 470 1.96 9.81 35.38
N GLY A 471 1.87 9.25 34.18
CA GLY A 471 0.95 9.74 33.13
C GLY A 471 1.51 10.15 31.78
N ALA A 472 2.82 10.16 31.53
CA ALA A 472 3.34 10.36 30.16
C ALA A 472 4.74 9.76 30.02
N ALA A 473 4.86 8.66 29.28
CA ALA A 473 6.15 8.24 28.76
C ALA A 473 6.60 9.27 27.72
N THR A 474 7.60 10.07 28.05
CA THR A 474 8.35 10.84 27.06
C THR A 474 9.82 10.53 27.29
N VAL A 475 10.45 9.95 26.27
CA VAL A 475 11.88 9.68 26.19
C VAL A 475 12.63 11.02 26.30
N PHE A 476 13.68 11.09 27.12
CA PHE A 476 14.67 12.17 27.06
C PHE A 476 15.94 11.60 26.41
N GLU A 477 16.48 12.34 25.43
CA GLU A 477 17.81 12.14 24.84
C GLU A 477 18.93 12.40 25.85
#